data_AF-A0A2V7C8F8-F1
#
_entry.id   AF-A0A2V7C8F8-F1
#
_cell.length_a   1.000
_cell.length_b   1.000
_cell.length_c   1.000
_cell.angle_alpha   90.00
_cell.angle_beta   90.00
_cell.angle_gamma   90.00
#
_symmetry.space_group_name_H-M   'P 1'
#
loop_
_entity.id
_entity.type
_entity.pdbx_description
1 polymer ?
#
loop_
_entity_poly.entity_id
_entity_poly.type
_entity_poly.pdbx_seq_one_letter_code
_entity_poly.pdbx_strand_id
1 'polypeptide(L)'
;MELITVASSGNVMMTNAAVSPTGRLFGNFPRWTEVPTPSVGEATPDGNFRPFPGGAWNEWRPGLPPQERFVCTHGLYADRGNNLWVIDDATPHHRTMVEGGAKLVQIDLATNRVGRIYALGHDLAPPGSALSHMRVDARFLYVTDSGFGVIVVIDRETGRGHRVLEGERCSRADPTITPMVHGKPLVHADGKVPVIHLSHLELSPDGRWMYFTPLFGPRLWRVETKYLQEPRLSNREITAHVEEVVRIPPVTGITADRTGTLYFSALTEDGILRMGPDRKLQTVIRDDRISGPNEGSIGPDGFYYFPNSQAPRVNRPYEVFKIKLP
;
A
#
# COMPACT_ATOMS: atom_id res chain seq x y z
N MET A 1 8.69 -22.30 -9.89
CA MET A 1 7.40 -21.90 -9.28
C MET A 1 6.52 -21.38 -10.38
N GLU A 2 5.23 -21.73 -10.39
CA GLU A 2 4.29 -21.30 -11.44
C GLU A 2 3.71 -19.91 -11.12
N LEU A 3 3.68 -19.04 -12.13
CA LEU A 3 3.02 -17.73 -12.08
C LEU A 3 1.73 -17.79 -12.88
N ILE A 4 0.61 -17.61 -12.18
CA ILE A 4 -0.75 -17.81 -12.68
C ILE A 4 -1.45 -16.44 -12.78
N THR A 5 -1.95 -16.07 -13.95
CA THR A 5 -2.85 -14.91 -14.09
C THR A 5 -4.22 -15.26 -13.51
N VAL A 6 -4.78 -14.41 -12.65
CA VAL A 6 -6.10 -14.66 -12.02
C VAL A 6 -7.15 -13.62 -12.36
N ALA A 7 -6.75 -12.39 -12.67
CA ALA A 7 -7.66 -11.32 -13.05
C ALA A 7 -6.93 -10.30 -13.92
N SER A 8 -7.68 -9.54 -14.70
CA SER A 8 -7.20 -8.41 -15.47
C SER A 8 -8.20 -7.27 -15.47
N SER A 9 -7.67 -6.05 -15.49
CA SER A 9 -8.44 -4.82 -15.66
C SER A 9 -8.25 -4.20 -17.05
N GLY A 10 -7.66 -4.93 -17.99
CA GLY A 10 -7.37 -4.44 -19.33
C GLY A 10 -6.43 -3.23 -19.28
N ASN A 11 -6.97 -2.03 -19.50
CA ASN A 11 -6.21 -0.79 -19.59
C ASN A 11 -6.29 0.09 -18.31
N VAL A 12 -6.97 -0.35 -17.26
CA VAL A 12 -7.08 0.43 -16.02
C VAL A 12 -5.97 0.02 -15.05
N MET A 13 -5.12 0.98 -14.67
CA MET A 13 -3.98 0.74 -13.79
C MET A 13 -4.41 0.20 -12.42
N MET A 14 -3.65 -0.78 -11.92
CA MET A 14 -3.79 -1.36 -10.58
C MET A 14 -2.56 -1.06 -9.72
N THR A 15 -2.78 -0.68 -8.46
CA THR A 15 -1.67 -0.43 -7.50
C THR A 15 -1.65 -1.36 -6.30
N ASN A 16 -2.71 -2.13 -6.08
CA ASN A 16 -2.79 -3.07 -4.95
C ASN A 16 -3.78 -4.20 -5.26
N ALA A 17 -3.48 -5.40 -4.76
CA ALA A 17 -4.40 -6.53 -4.76
C ALA A 17 -4.56 -7.07 -3.32
N ALA A 18 -5.79 -7.12 -2.82
CA ALA A 18 -6.11 -7.59 -1.47
C ALA A 18 -7.00 -8.84 -1.54
N VAL A 19 -6.70 -9.86 -0.75
CA VAL A 19 -7.49 -11.11 -0.69
C VAL A 19 -8.10 -11.26 0.70
N SER A 20 -9.43 -11.43 0.76
CA SER A 20 -10.14 -11.61 2.02
C SER A 20 -9.84 -12.96 2.68
N PRO A 21 -10.12 -13.11 3.99
CA PRO A 21 -10.08 -14.42 4.66
C PRO A 21 -10.99 -15.48 4.01
N THR A 22 -11.99 -15.06 3.24
CA THR A 22 -12.93 -15.91 2.49
C THR A 22 -12.53 -16.13 1.03
N GLY A 23 -11.36 -15.63 0.61
CA GLY A 23 -10.79 -15.85 -0.72
C GLY A 23 -11.29 -14.90 -1.81
N ARG A 24 -12.01 -13.82 -1.45
CA ARG A 24 -12.45 -12.78 -2.40
C ARG A 24 -11.26 -11.88 -2.76
N LEU A 25 -11.07 -11.61 -4.04
CA LEU A 25 -9.98 -10.76 -4.54
C LEU A 25 -10.50 -9.36 -4.86
N PHE A 26 -9.80 -8.33 -4.38
CA PHE A 26 -10.10 -6.93 -4.61
C PHE A 26 -8.89 -6.22 -5.23
N GLY A 27 -9.15 -5.24 -6.08
CA GLY A 27 -8.14 -4.41 -6.73
C GLY A 27 -8.33 -2.93 -6.41
N ASN A 28 -7.22 -2.22 -6.20
CA ASN A 28 -7.20 -0.75 -6.15
C ASN A 28 -6.88 -0.16 -7.52
N PHE A 29 -7.64 0.85 -7.92
CA PHE A 29 -7.55 1.53 -9.19
C PHE A 29 -7.51 3.05 -8.97
N PRO A 30 -6.33 3.67 -8.78
CA PRO A 30 -6.26 5.10 -8.46
C PRO A 30 -6.75 5.97 -9.62
N ARG A 31 -7.28 7.16 -9.30
CA ARG A 31 -7.63 8.18 -10.30
C ARG A 31 -6.40 9.03 -10.65
N TRP A 32 -5.30 8.37 -11.05
CA TRP A 32 -4.04 9.04 -11.43
C TRP A 32 -4.00 9.47 -12.90
N THR A 33 -4.75 8.78 -13.76
CA THR A 33 -4.84 9.07 -15.20
C THR A 33 -6.26 9.48 -15.57
N GLU A 34 -6.45 9.92 -16.82
CA GLU A 34 -7.77 10.24 -17.38
C GLU A 34 -8.60 8.99 -17.71
N VAL A 35 -8.02 7.78 -17.62
CA VAL A 35 -8.76 6.53 -17.84
C VAL A 35 -9.80 6.37 -16.72
N PRO A 36 -11.10 6.18 -17.05
CA PRO A 36 -12.12 5.92 -16.05
C PRO A 36 -11.76 4.72 -15.18
N THR A 37 -11.87 4.90 -13.87
CA THR A 37 -11.49 3.91 -12.88
C THR A 37 -12.69 3.54 -11.99
N PRO A 38 -12.85 2.25 -11.62
CA PRO A 38 -13.82 1.85 -10.62
C PRO A 38 -13.38 2.21 -9.19
N SER A 39 -12.24 2.87 -8.96
CA SER A 39 -11.59 3.12 -7.66
C SER A 39 -11.26 1.83 -6.88
N VAL A 40 -12.29 1.09 -6.45
CA VAL A 40 -12.17 -0.22 -5.82
C VAL A 40 -13.01 -1.21 -6.62
N GLY A 41 -12.40 -2.34 -7.00
CA GLY A 41 -13.07 -3.40 -7.73
C GLY A 41 -12.97 -4.74 -7.02
N GLU A 42 -14.01 -5.56 -7.11
CA GLU A 42 -13.96 -6.98 -6.75
C GLU A 42 -13.78 -7.81 -8.02
N ALA A 43 -12.87 -8.78 -8.00
CA ALA A 43 -12.67 -9.68 -9.12
C ALA A 43 -13.89 -10.61 -9.30
N THR A 44 -14.33 -10.75 -10.54
CA THR A 44 -15.43 -11.64 -10.93
C THR A 44 -14.89 -13.02 -11.35
N PRO A 45 -15.72 -14.08 -11.38
CA PRO A 45 -15.26 -15.43 -11.73
C PRO A 45 -14.63 -15.56 -13.12
N ASP A 46 -14.97 -14.67 -14.05
CA ASP A 46 -14.41 -14.56 -15.40
C ASP A 46 -13.09 -13.76 -15.46
N GLY A 47 -12.58 -13.29 -14.31
CA GLY A 47 -11.29 -12.60 -14.21
C GLY A 47 -11.35 -11.10 -14.53
N ASN A 48 -12.53 -10.50 -14.58
CA ASN A 48 -12.72 -9.04 -14.69
C ASN A 48 -12.90 -8.40 -13.30
N PHE A 49 -13.14 -7.08 -13.24
CA PHE A 49 -13.45 -6.37 -12.00
C PHE A 49 -14.80 -5.66 -12.08
N ARG A 50 -15.60 -5.77 -11.02
CA ARG A 50 -16.83 -5.00 -10.83
C ARG A 50 -16.62 -3.93 -9.74
N PRO A 51 -17.17 -2.71 -9.88
CA PRO A 51 -17.08 -1.70 -8.83
C PRO A 51 -17.61 -2.22 -7.48
N PHE A 52 -16.84 -1.98 -6.41
CA PHE A 52 -17.13 -2.42 -5.04
C PHE A 52 -16.95 -1.23 -4.07
N PRO A 53 -17.75 -1.08 -2.99
CA PRO A 53 -18.87 -1.91 -2.57
C PRO A 53 -20.16 -1.69 -3.37
N GLY A 54 -20.14 -0.77 -4.34
CA GLY A 54 -21.31 -0.34 -5.10
C GLY A 54 -21.93 0.94 -4.54
N GLY A 55 -23.17 1.24 -4.92
CA GLY A 55 -23.81 2.52 -4.61
C GLY A 55 -23.01 3.69 -5.20
N ALA A 56 -23.02 4.83 -4.50
CA ALA A 56 -22.36 6.04 -4.97
C ALA A 56 -20.83 6.05 -4.80
N TRP A 57 -20.24 5.04 -4.15
CA TRP A 57 -18.84 5.06 -3.72
C TRP A 57 -17.86 5.24 -4.89
N ASN A 58 -18.13 4.62 -6.05
CA ASN A 58 -17.25 4.68 -7.21
C ASN A 58 -17.65 5.78 -8.21
N GLU A 59 -18.59 6.66 -7.85
CA GLU A 59 -19.19 7.66 -8.76
C GLU A 59 -18.66 9.09 -8.56
N TRP A 60 -17.56 9.25 -7.81
CA TRP A 60 -16.99 10.58 -7.56
C TRP A 60 -16.58 11.26 -8.87
N ARG A 61 -16.89 12.55 -8.95
CA ARG A 61 -16.47 13.47 -10.01
C ARG A 61 -16.36 14.88 -9.42
N PRO A 62 -15.57 15.79 -10.03
CA PRO A 62 -15.45 17.16 -9.56
C PRO A 62 -16.82 17.80 -9.30
N GLY A 63 -16.95 18.48 -8.16
CA GLY A 63 -18.20 19.10 -7.70
C GLY A 63 -19.10 18.20 -6.83
N LEU A 64 -18.81 16.90 -6.70
CA LEU A 64 -19.51 16.04 -5.75
C LEU A 64 -18.85 16.01 -4.36
N PRO A 65 -19.64 15.84 -3.29
CA PRO A 65 -19.10 15.71 -1.94
C PRO A 65 -18.21 14.46 -1.83
N PRO A 66 -16.99 14.60 -1.28
CA PRO A 66 -16.01 13.51 -1.24
C PRO A 66 -16.21 12.55 -0.05
N GLN A 67 -17.07 12.86 0.93
CA GLN A 67 -17.14 12.13 2.20
C GLN A 67 -17.62 10.69 2.03
N GLU A 68 -18.58 10.46 1.14
CA GLU A 68 -19.19 9.14 0.88
C GLU A 68 -18.86 8.60 -0.52
N ARG A 69 -17.71 9.00 -1.06
CA ARG A 69 -17.23 8.57 -2.37
C ARG A 69 -15.71 8.44 -2.40
N PHE A 70 -15.22 7.56 -3.24
CA PHE A 70 -13.79 7.37 -3.49
C PHE A 70 -13.27 8.40 -4.50
N VAL A 71 -12.47 9.34 -4.01
CA VAL A 71 -11.91 10.47 -4.79
C VAL A 71 -10.63 10.06 -5.49
N CYS A 72 -9.68 9.44 -4.80
CA CYS A 72 -8.48 8.86 -5.37
C CYS A 72 -7.92 7.82 -4.38
N THR A 73 -8.27 6.56 -4.59
CA THR A 73 -7.83 5.48 -3.69
C THR A 73 -6.41 5.05 -4.00
N HIS A 74 -5.61 4.76 -2.98
CA HIS A 74 -4.19 4.44 -3.15
C HIS A 74 -3.88 2.97 -2.87
N GLY A 75 -4.49 2.39 -1.84
CA GLY A 75 -4.21 1.03 -1.38
C GLY A 75 -5.39 0.40 -0.66
N LEU A 76 -5.37 -0.93 -0.60
CA LEU A 76 -6.35 -1.74 0.10
C LEU A 76 -5.66 -2.67 1.09
N TYR A 77 -6.36 -2.98 2.19
CA TYR A 77 -5.94 -4.01 3.13
C TYR A 77 -7.13 -4.84 3.58
N ALA A 78 -7.09 -6.14 3.32
CA ALA A 78 -8.09 -7.08 3.83
C ALA A 78 -7.61 -7.62 5.19
N ASP A 79 -8.34 -7.30 6.25
CA ASP A 79 -7.95 -7.70 7.61
C ASP A 79 -8.46 -9.11 7.99
N ARG A 80 -7.98 -9.63 9.11
CA ARG A 80 -8.38 -10.94 9.65
C ARG A 80 -9.83 -10.96 10.17
N GLY A 81 -10.42 -9.79 10.41
CA GLY A 81 -11.81 -9.61 10.84
C GLY A 81 -12.81 -9.61 9.68
N ASN A 82 -12.37 -9.96 8.47
CA ASN A 82 -13.17 -9.95 7.25
C ASN A 82 -13.68 -8.54 6.90
N ASN A 83 -12.83 -7.53 7.09
CA ASN A 83 -13.06 -6.18 6.57
C ASN A 83 -12.10 -5.89 5.40
N LEU A 84 -12.56 -5.08 4.46
CA LEU A 84 -11.71 -4.40 3.50
C LEU A 84 -11.52 -2.95 3.93
N TRP A 85 -10.27 -2.56 4.10
CA TRP A 85 -9.87 -1.19 4.36
C TRP A 85 -9.43 -0.52 3.08
N VAL A 86 -9.91 0.69 2.84
CA VAL A 86 -9.59 1.52 1.67
C VAL A 86 -8.93 2.80 2.12
N ILE A 87 -7.78 3.12 1.53
CA ILE A 87 -7.08 4.40 1.70
C ILE A 87 -7.49 5.32 0.55
N ASP A 88 -8.07 6.47 0.85
CA ASP A 88 -8.37 7.52 -0.12
C ASP A 88 -7.53 8.76 0.22
N ASP A 89 -6.48 9.02 -0.57
CA ASP A 89 -5.64 10.21 -0.41
C ASP A 89 -6.27 11.46 -1.03
N ALA A 90 -7.33 11.28 -1.82
CA ALA A 90 -8.08 12.32 -2.48
C ALA A 90 -7.24 13.27 -3.37
N THR A 91 -6.16 12.78 -3.98
CA THR A 91 -5.28 13.53 -4.90
C THR A 91 -5.43 13.11 -6.37
N PRO A 92 -6.61 13.33 -7.00
CA PRO A 92 -6.83 12.89 -8.37
C PRO A 92 -5.83 13.56 -9.33
N HIS A 93 -5.30 12.78 -10.26
CA HIS A 93 -4.29 13.18 -11.25
C HIS A 93 -3.01 13.77 -10.64
N HIS A 94 -2.66 13.38 -9.42
CA HIS A 94 -1.54 13.93 -8.65
C HIS A 94 -1.60 15.46 -8.48
N ARG A 95 -2.83 16.00 -8.44
CA ARG A 95 -3.09 17.43 -8.18
C ARG A 95 -3.35 17.65 -6.69
N THR A 96 -3.69 18.88 -6.35
CA THR A 96 -4.10 19.27 -4.99
C THR A 96 -5.17 18.34 -4.45
N MET A 97 -4.98 17.90 -3.21
CA MET A 97 -5.94 17.11 -2.46
C MET A 97 -7.31 17.80 -2.42
N VAL A 98 -8.37 17.03 -2.65
CA VAL A 98 -9.75 17.53 -2.52
C VAL A 98 -10.05 17.73 -1.04
N GLU A 99 -10.45 18.97 -0.69
CA GLU A 99 -10.76 19.36 0.68
C GLU A 99 -11.80 18.42 1.33
N GLY A 100 -11.50 17.95 2.54
CA GLY A 100 -12.34 16.98 3.26
C GLY A 100 -12.39 15.58 2.62
N GLY A 101 -11.56 15.29 1.62
CA GLY A 101 -11.58 14.02 0.89
C GLY A 101 -10.71 12.92 1.47
N ALA A 102 -9.59 13.27 2.13
CA ALA A 102 -8.67 12.29 2.71
C ALA A 102 -9.32 11.48 3.84
N LYS A 103 -9.40 10.17 3.66
CA LYS A 103 -10.11 9.27 4.57
C LYS A 103 -9.65 7.83 4.47
N LEU A 104 -9.94 7.08 5.53
CA LEU A 104 -9.90 5.61 5.53
C LEU A 104 -11.32 5.08 5.61
N VAL A 105 -11.65 4.09 4.80
CA VAL A 105 -13.00 3.50 4.75
C VAL A 105 -12.92 2.02 5.12
N GLN A 106 -13.66 1.63 6.15
CA GLN A 106 -13.84 0.23 6.54
C GLN A 106 -15.11 -0.32 5.89
N ILE A 107 -14.98 -1.38 5.14
CA ILE A 107 -16.08 -2.11 4.51
C ILE A 107 -16.17 -3.50 5.15
N ASP A 108 -17.33 -3.83 5.72
CA ASP A 108 -17.64 -5.17 6.19
C ASP A 108 -17.86 -6.08 4.97
N LEU A 109 -17.04 -7.12 4.81
CA LEU A 109 -17.12 -8.02 3.67
C LEU A 109 -18.19 -9.11 3.82
N ALA A 110 -18.78 -9.30 4.99
CA ALA A 110 -19.93 -10.19 5.16
C ALA A 110 -21.21 -9.51 4.64
N THR A 111 -21.34 -8.20 4.85
CA THR A 111 -22.53 -7.43 4.41
C THR A 111 -22.29 -6.60 3.14
N ASN A 112 -21.04 -6.45 2.71
CA ASN A 112 -20.60 -5.53 1.64
C ASN A 112 -21.03 -4.08 1.87
N ARG A 113 -21.09 -3.65 3.13
CA ARG A 113 -21.49 -2.29 3.51
C ARG A 113 -20.34 -1.55 4.15
N VAL A 114 -20.27 -0.25 3.89
CA VAL A 114 -19.37 0.63 4.63
C VAL A 114 -19.84 0.70 6.08
N GLY A 115 -18.95 0.32 6.99
CA GLY A 115 -19.22 0.33 8.43
C GLY A 115 -18.76 1.64 9.08
N ARG A 116 -17.53 2.08 8.79
CA ARG A 116 -16.95 3.28 9.39
C ARG A 116 -16.04 4.02 8.41
N ILE A 117 -16.09 5.35 8.50
CA ILE A 117 -15.22 6.26 7.76
C ILE A 117 -14.39 7.03 8.80
N TYR A 118 -13.08 7.05 8.61
CA TYR A 118 -12.14 7.86 9.39
C TYR A 118 -11.72 9.04 8.52
N ALA A 119 -12.41 10.17 8.67
CA ALA A 119 -11.97 11.43 8.05
C ALA A 119 -10.69 11.89 8.75
N LEU A 120 -9.65 12.18 7.97
CA LEU A 120 -8.32 12.47 8.54
C LEU A 120 -8.16 13.95 8.91
N GLY A 121 -8.79 14.85 8.15
CA GLY A 121 -8.63 16.28 8.33
C GLY A 121 -7.18 16.75 8.17
N HIS A 122 -6.94 18.03 8.43
CA HIS A 122 -5.61 18.63 8.25
C HIS A 122 -4.62 18.19 9.33
N ASP A 123 -5.11 17.73 10.49
CA ASP A 123 -4.28 17.28 11.60
C ASP A 123 -3.55 15.97 11.28
N LEU A 124 -4.21 15.04 10.57
CA LEU A 124 -3.64 13.74 10.21
C LEU A 124 -3.15 13.69 8.77
N ALA A 125 -3.77 14.45 7.86
CA ALA A 125 -3.40 14.57 6.46
C ALA A 125 -3.35 16.07 6.03
N PRO A 126 -2.33 16.83 6.46
CA PRO A 126 -2.16 18.23 6.04
C PRO A 126 -1.93 18.38 4.53
N PRO A 127 -2.10 19.58 3.94
CA PRO A 127 -1.77 19.84 2.55
C PRO A 127 -0.35 19.38 2.19
N GLY A 128 -0.23 18.57 1.13
CA GLY A 128 1.02 17.92 0.72
C GLY A 128 1.14 16.45 1.16
N SER A 129 0.21 15.95 1.97
CA SER A 129 0.15 14.53 2.34
C SER A 129 -0.13 13.65 1.13
N ALA A 130 0.47 12.47 1.11
CA ALA A 130 0.25 11.44 0.10
C ALA A 130 0.17 10.07 0.79
N LEU A 131 -1.05 9.68 1.18
CA LEU A 131 -1.30 8.43 1.90
C LEU A 131 -1.07 7.24 0.97
N SER A 132 -0.44 6.17 1.45
CA SER A 132 -0.04 5.06 0.55
C SER A 132 -0.48 3.68 1.02
N HIS A 133 -0.01 3.23 2.18
CA HIS A 133 -0.20 1.87 2.68
C HIS A 133 -0.72 1.89 4.10
N MET A 134 -1.41 0.81 4.50
CA MET A 134 -1.95 0.70 5.85
C MET A 134 -1.89 -0.71 6.42
N ARG A 135 -1.86 -0.79 7.75
CA ARG A 135 -2.11 -2.00 8.52
C ARG A 135 -2.99 -1.70 9.70
N VAL A 136 -3.62 -2.75 10.22
CA VAL A 136 -4.59 -2.66 11.31
C VAL A 136 -4.26 -3.71 12.35
N ASP A 137 -4.18 -3.29 13.61
CA ASP A 137 -4.17 -4.20 14.75
C ASP A 137 -5.51 -4.15 15.52
N ALA A 138 -5.57 -4.80 16.68
CA ALA A 138 -6.79 -4.87 17.50
C ALA A 138 -7.35 -3.48 17.88
N ARG A 139 -6.50 -2.46 18.05
CA ARG A 139 -6.85 -1.14 18.55
C ARG A 139 -6.52 0.00 17.59
N PHE A 140 -5.49 -0.11 16.77
CA PHE A 140 -4.96 0.98 15.97
C PHE A 140 -4.95 0.69 14.46
N LEU A 141 -5.13 1.75 13.68
CA LEU A 141 -4.79 1.83 12.27
C LEU A 141 -3.42 2.49 12.15
N TYR A 142 -2.58 2.00 11.24
CA TYR A 142 -1.31 2.60 10.88
C TYR A 142 -1.35 2.91 9.39
N VAL A 143 -1.07 4.15 9.01
CA VAL A 143 -1.08 4.58 7.60
C VAL A 143 0.19 5.37 7.29
N THR A 144 0.88 5.02 6.21
CA THR A 144 2.01 5.84 5.74
C THR A 144 1.51 7.09 5.03
N ASP A 145 2.19 8.21 5.28
CA ASP A 145 2.14 9.41 4.45
C ASP A 145 3.51 9.61 3.79
N SER A 146 3.56 9.32 2.49
CA SER A 146 4.76 9.36 1.66
C SER A 146 5.16 10.76 1.20
N GLY A 147 4.29 11.76 1.42
CA GLY A 147 4.61 13.17 1.17
C GLY A 147 5.54 13.73 2.24
N PHE A 148 5.29 13.38 3.51
CA PHE A 148 6.04 13.89 4.65
C PHE A 148 6.98 12.85 5.30
N GLY A 149 6.82 11.57 4.98
CA GLY A 149 7.59 10.50 5.63
C GLY A 149 7.09 10.25 7.05
N VAL A 150 5.82 9.86 7.17
CA VAL A 150 5.13 9.74 8.46
C VAL A 150 4.38 8.42 8.55
N ILE A 151 4.29 7.87 9.77
CA ILE A 151 3.22 6.92 10.12
C ILE A 151 2.16 7.68 10.89
N VAL A 152 0.93 7.68 10.38
CA VAL A 152 -0.26 8.14 11.09
C VAL A 152 -0.80 6.97 11.89
N VAL A 153 -0.96 7.14 13.20
CA VAL A 153 -1.52 6.15 14.12
C VAL A 153 -2.89 6.61 14.57
N ILE A 154 -3.93 5.78 14.40
CA ILE A 154 -5.33 6.16 14.69
C ILE A 154 -5.96 5.12 15.59
N ASP A 155 -6.47 5.52 16.75
CA ASP A 155 -7.26 4.67 17.63
C ASP A 155 -8.60 4.34 16.95
N ARG A 156 -8.87 3.06 16.75
CA ARG A 156 -10.04 2.57 16.00
C ARG A 156 -11.35 2.88 16.68
N GLU A 157 -11.37 2.95 18.01
CA GLU A 157 -12.59 3.21 18.78
C GLU A 157 -12.95 4.69 18.70
N THR A 158 -12.00 5.55 19.06
CA THR A 158 -12.23 7.00 19.16
C THR A 158 -12.10 7.74 17.84
N GLY A 159 -11.36 7.18 16.87
CA GLY A 159 -11.02 7.85 15.61
C GLY A 159 -9.95 8.94 15.76
N ARG A 160 -9.42 9.16 16.96
CA ARG A 160 -8.33 10.11 17.21
C ARG A 160 -7.00 9.51 16.81
N GLY A 161 -6.09 10.33 16.31
CA GLY A 161 -4.77 9.87 15.93
C GLY A 161 -3.68 10.91 16.14
N HIS A 162 -2.46 10.50 15.80
CA HIS A 162 -1.26 11.33 15.85
C HIS A 162 -0.27 10.87 14.75
N ARG A 163 0.65 11.76 14.41
CA ARG A 163 1.69 11.57 13.38
C ARG A 163 3.03 11.28 14.06
N VAL A 164 3.78 10.29 13.57
CA VAL A 164 5.09 9.93 14.11
C VAL A 164 6.13 9.72 13.01
N LEU A 165 7.41 9.82 13.39
CA LEU A 165 8.59 9.68 12.52
C LEU A 165 8.77 10.81 11.48
N GLU A 166 7.97 11.87 11.55
CA GLU A 166 8.07 13.00 10.62
C GLU A 166 9.46 13.62 10.63
N GLY A 167 10.07 13.73 9.44
CA GLY A 167 11.39 14.34 9.26
C GLY A 167 12.59 13.45 9.63
N GLU A 168 12.37 12.26 10.19
CA GLU A 168 13.43 11.37 10.64
C GLU A 168 14.13 10.65 9.48
N ARG A 169 15.41 10.30 9.66
CA ARG A 169 16.19 9.64 8.58
C ARG A 169 15.58 8.31 8.14
N CYS A 170 14.95 7.57 9.05
CA CYS A 170 14.34 6.27 8.76
C CYS A 170 13.04 6.37 7.93
N SER A 171 12.44 7.56 7.85
CA SER A 171 11.18 7.81 7.15
C SER A 171 11.35 8.67 5.89
N ARG A 172 12.54 9.23 5.64
CA ARG A 172 12.82 10.04 4.45
C ARG A 172 13.51 9.26 3.35
N ALA A 173 13.15 9.61 2.11
CA ALA A 173 13.85 9.12 0.92
C ALA A 173 15.28 9.69 0.87
N ASP A 174 16.21 8.89 0.36
CA ASP A 174 17.57 9.33 0.07
C ASP A 174 17.66 9.78 -1.41
N PRO A 175 17.76 11.10 -1.70
CA PRO A 175 17.76 11.61 -3.06
C PRO A 175 19.02 11.25 -3.85
N THR A 176 20.03 10.66 -3.21
CA THR A 176 21.24 10.17 -3.88
C THR A 176 21.05 8.80 -4.55
N ILE A 177 19.94 8.11 -4.23
CA ILE A 177 19.63 6.80 -4.79
C ILE A 177 18.81 6.98 -6.06
N THR A 178 19.36 6.61 -7.21
CA THR A 178 18.61 6.56 -8.48
C THR A 178 18.19 5.12 -8.77
N PRO A 179 16.90 4.78 -8.70
CA PRO A 179 16.42 3.45 -9.05
C PRO A 179 16.67 3.15 -10.54
N MET A 180 17.02 1.91 -10.85
CA MET A 180 17.27 1.45 -12.21
C MET A 180 16.19 0.44 -12.62
N VAL A 181 15.26 0.82 -13.49
CA VAL A 181 14.20 -0.06 -13.97
C VAL A 181 14.53 -0.48 -15.40
N HIS A 182 14.69 -1.79 -15.63
CA HIS A 182 15.15 -2.36 -16.90
C HIS A 182 16.38 -1.64 -17.49
N GLY A 183 17.37 -1.33 -16.64
CA GLY A 183 18.61 -0.66 -17.05
C GLY A 183 18.49 0.84 -17.34
N LYS A 184 17.32 1.44 -17.14
CA LYS A 184 17.11 2.89 -17.28
C LYS A 184 16.96 3.58 -15.93
N PRO A 185 17.58 4.75 -15.71
CA PRO A 185 17.37 5.51 -14.49
C PRO A 185 15.92 6.01 -14.41
N LEU A 186 15.28 5.81 -13.27
CA LEU A 186 13.96 6.38 -12.98
C LEU A 186 14.14 7.82 -12.51
N VAL A 187 13.92 8.77 -13.42
CA VAL A 187 14.02 10.21 -13.19
C VAL A 187 12.82 10.94 -13.80
N HIS A 188 12.48 12.10 -13.22
CA HIS A 188 11.55 13.04 -13.82
C HIS A 188 12.11 13.63 -15.14
N ALA A 189 11.27 14.33 -15.89
CA ALA A 189 11.68 14.97 -17.15
C ALA A 189 12.78 16.04 -16.94
N ASP A 190 12.87 16.62 -15.73
CA ASP A 190 13.91 17.57 -15.35
C ASP A 190 15.21 16.90 -14.85
N GLY A 191 15.28 15.57 -14.89
CA GLY A 191 16.44 14.77 -14.49
C GLY A 191 16.54 14.47 -13.00
N LYS A 192 15.63 14.96 -12.16
CA LYS A 192 15.64 14.66 -10.72
C LYS A 192 15.09 13.27 -10.42
N VAL A 193 15.63 12.64 -9.38
CA VAL A 193 15.07 11.40 -8.82
C VAL A 193 13.72 11.69 -8.18
N PRO A 194 12.69 10.85 -8.38
CA PRO A 194 11.45 10.99 -7.64
C PRO A 194 11.67 10.83 -6.13
N VAL A 195 11.05 11.71 -5.35
CA VAL A 195 11.17 11.70 -3.90
C VAL A 195 9.86 11.17 -3.33
N ILE A 196 9.87 9.91 -2.91
CA ILE A 196 8.74 9.26 -2.24
C ILE A 196 9.27 8.79 -0.89
N HIS A 197 8.85 9.48 0.17
CA HIS A 197 9.28 9.19 1.53
C HIS A 197 8.66 7.89 2.03
N LEU A 198 8.42 7.75 3.33
CA LEU A 198 7.86 6.55 3.92
C LEU A 198 6.58 6.11 3.20
N SER A 199 6.65 4.97 2.51
CA SER A 199 5.56 4.50 1.67
C SER A 199 5.04 3.14 2.10
N HIS A 200 5.91 2.21 2.49
CA HIS A 200 5.49 0.85 2.83
C HIS A 200 5.63 0.58 4.31
N LEU A 201 4.67 -0.19 4.85
CA LEU A 201 4.66 -0.65 6.22
C LEU A 201 4.06 -2.06 6.30
N GLU A 202 4.51 -2.86 7.26
CA GLU A 202 3.96 -4.19 7.55
C GLU A 202 4.07 -4.51 9.04
N LEU A 203 3.05 -5.16 9.60
CA LEU A 203 3.04 -5.63 10.97
C LEU A 203 3.60 -7.05 11.06
N SER A 204 4.37 -7.33 12.10
CA SER A 204 4.63 -8.72 12.48
C SER A 204 3.32 -9.43 12.85
N PRO A 205 3.23 -10.77 12.72
CA PRO A 205 1.98 -11.49 12.96
C PRO A 205 1.38 -11.31 14.36
N ASP A 206 2.24 -11.08 15.36
CA ASP A 206 1.92 -10.80 16.76
C ASP A 206 1.62 -9.31 17.04
N GLY A 207 1.72 -8.44 16.03
CA GLY A 207 1.50 -6.99 16.13
C GLY A 207 2.58 -6.23 16.89
N ARG A 208 3.67 -6.90 17.30
CA ARG A 208 4.71 -6.29 18.12
C ARG A 208 5.62 -5.34 17.34
N TRP A 209 5.96 -5.68 16.11
CA TRP A 209 6.91 -4.95 15.28
C TRP A 209 6.20 -4.31 14.09
N MET A 210 6.50 -3.04 13.86
CA MET A 210 6.21 -2.35 12.61
C MET A 210 7.46 -2.35 11.75
N TYR A 211 7.42 -3.01 10.60
CA TYR A 211 8.42 -2.90 9.54
C TYR A 211 8.03 -1.78 8.60
N PHE A 212 8.99 -0.98 8.14
CA PHE A 212 8.68 0.15 7.26
C PHE A 212 9.88 0.58 6.43
N THR A 213 9.61 1.22 5.29
CA THR A 213 10.65 1.73 4.39
C THR A 213 10.11 2.82 3.44
N PRO A 214 10.94 3.81 3.05
CA PRO A 214 10.70 4.60 1.86
C PRO A 214 10.69 3.73 0.58
N LEU A 215 9.96 4.16 -0.46
CA LEU A 215 9.78 3.37 -1.70
C LEU A 215 11.12 2.87 -2.30
N PHE A 216 12.12 3.75 -2.37
CA PHE A 216 13.42 3.43 -2.97
C PHE A 216 14.47 2.91 -1.97
N GLY A 217 14.04 2.55 -0.76
CA GLY A 217 14.88 1.98 0.28
C GLY A 217 16.04 2.90 0.67
N PRO A 218 17.28 2.38 0.85
CA PRO A 218 17.72 1.03 0.57
C PRO A 218 17.64 0.15 1.82
N ARG A 219 16.89 0.56 2.85
CA ARG A 219 16.90 -0.07 4.18
C ARG A 219 15.48 -0.39 4.62
N LEU A 220 15.29 -1.62 5.07
CA LEU A 220 14.11 -1.98 5.85
C LEU A 220 14.40 -1.63 7.31
N TRP A 221 13.52 -0.83 7.90
CA TRP A 221 13.57 -0.48 9.31
C TRP A 221 12.49 -1.24 10.07
N ARG A 222 12.65 -1.36 11.39
CA ARG A 222 11.54 -1.72 12.26
C ARG A 222 11.61 -1.05 13.62
N VAL A 223 10.46 -0.98 14.30
CA VAL A 223 10.31 -0.48 15.66
C VAL A 223 9.16 -1.22 16.35
N GLU A 224 9.21 -1.37 17.67
CA GLU A 224 8.07 -1.93 18.39
C GLU A 224 6.87 -0.96 18.32
N THR A 225 5.68 -1.48 18.01
CA THR A 225 4.45 -0.69 17.81
C THR A 225 4.09 0.16 19.02
N LYS A 226 4.41 -0.30 20.24
CA LYS A 226 4.19 0.46 21.49
C LYS A 226 4.81 1.87 21.47
N TYR A 227 5.93 2.06 20.77
CA TYR A 227 6.58 3.38 20.66
C TYR A 227 5.83 4.30 19.70
N LEU A 228 5.23 3.73 18.64
CA LEU A 228 4.38 4.49 17.71
C LEU A 228 3.03 4.85 18.35
N GLN A 229 2.54 4.01 19.24
CA GLN A 229 1.23 4.16 19.90
C GLN A 229 1.21 5.20 21.02
N GLU A 230 2.36 5.58 21.59
CA GLU A 230 2.43 6.58 22.68
C GLU A 230 2.52 8.00 22.09
N PRO A 231 1.43 8.80 22.13
CA PRO A 231 1.40 10.11 21.48
C PRO A 231 2.29 11.15 22.17
N ARG A 232 2.81 10.85 23.37
CA ARG A 232 3.70 11.77 24.11
C ARG A 232 5.17 11.65 23.72
N LEU A 233 5.57 10.59 23.02
CA LEU A 233 6.95 10.44 22.57
C LEU A 233 7.23 11.36 21.39
N SER A 234 8.36 12.05 21.44
CA SER A 234 8.90 12.78 20.30
C SER A 234 9.44 11.83 19.24
N ASN A 235 9.53 12.29 17.99
CA ASN A 235 10.11 11.52 16.88
C ASN A 235 11.54 11.03 17.18
N ARG A 236 12.32 11.82 17.93
CA ARG A 236 13.69 11.46 18.35
C ARG A 236 13.68 10.30 19.35
N GLU A 237 12.76 10.30 20.32
CA GLU A 237 12.63 9.21 21.30
C GLU A 237 12.18 7.92 20.62
N ILE A 238 11.23 8.00 19.68
CA ILE A 238 10.81 6.83 18.89
C ILE A 238 11.98 6.32 18.04
N THR A 239 12.72 7.21 17.38
CA THR A 239 13.83 6.86 16.48
C THR A 239 14.99 6.20 17.22
N ALA A 240 15.18 6.50 18.51
CA ALA A 240 16.16 5.80 19.34
C ALA A 240 15.87 4.29 19.51
N HIS A 241 14.64 3.87 19.24
CA HIS A 241 14.21 2.47 19.27
C HIS A 241 14.07 1.83 17.88
N VAL A 242 14.34 2.58 16.80
CA VAL A 242 14.29 2.06 15.42
C VAL A 242 15.58 1.27 15.13
N GLU A 243 15.43 0.06 14.61
CA GLU A 243 16.55 -0.76 14.15
C GLU A 243 16.56 -0.93 12.63
N GLU A 244 17.75 -0.92 12.04
CA GLU A 244 17.97 -1.37 10.66
C GLU A 244 17.89 -2.89 10.62
N VAL A 245 17.02 -3.43 9.77
CA VAL A 245 16.84 -4.88 9.64
C VAL A 245 17.82 -5.45 8.62
N VAL A 246 17.74 -4.94 7.38
CA VAL A 246 18.55 -5.35 6.24
C VAL A 246 18.49 -4.27 5.15
N ARG A 247 19.46 -4.28 4.23
CA ARG A 247 19.33 -3.55 2.98
C ARG A 247 18.39 -4.27 2.02
N ILE A 248 17.51 -3.51 1.38
CA ILE A 248 16.53 -3.99 0.39
C ILE A 248 16.66 -3.17 -0.90
N PRO A 249 16.29 -3.73 -2.06
CA PRO A 249 16.10 -2.93 -3.26
C PRO A 249 14.89 -2.01 -3.12
N PRO A 250 14.65 -1.12 -4.09
CA PRO A 250 13.35 -0.49 -4.28
C PRO A 250 12.21 -1.52 -4.27
N VAL A 251 11.23 -1.31 -3.41
CA VAL A 251 10.04 -2.16 -3.29
C VAL A 251 8.80 -1.31 -3.40
N THR A 252 7.73 -1.91 -3.88
CA THR A 252 6.39 -1.31 -4.10
C THR A 252 5.33 -1.99 -3.24
N GLY A 253 5.75 -2.87 -2.33
CA GLY A 253 4.88 -3.58 -1.41
C GLY A 253 5.65 -4.52 -0.50
N ILE A 254 5.15 -4.67 0.72
CA ILE A 254 5.67 -5.59 1.74
C ILE A 254 4.48 -6.35 2.31
N THR A 255 4.55 -7.67 2.36
CA THR A 255 3.49 -8.51 2.95
C THR A 255 4.08 -9.54 3.90
N ALA A 256 3.54 -9.67 5.11
CA ALA A 256 3.93 -10.73 6.04
C ALA A 256 3.01 -11.96 5.93
N ASP A 257 3.59 -13.16 5.92
CA ASP A 257 2.82 -14.38 6.19
C ASP A 257 2.63 -14.62 7.70
N ARG A 258 1.87 -15.67 8.03
CA ARG A 258 1.57 -16.05 9.43
C ARG A 258 2.81 -16.46 10.24
N THR A 259 3.90 -16.84 9.58
CA THR A 259 5.18 -17.20 10.23
C THR A 259 6.07 -16.00 10.48
N GLY A 260 5.72 -14.84 9.91
CA GLY A 260 6.52 -13.61 9.98
C GLY A 260 7.55 -13.49 8.86
N THR A 261 7.50 -14.36 7.85
CA THR A 261 8.30 -14.17 6.63
C THR A 261 7.72 -12.99 5.86
N LEU A 262 8.58 -12.04 5.50
CA LEU A 262 8.21 -10.89 4.69
C LEU A 262 8.41 -11.18 3.21
N TYR A 263 7.46 -10.80 2.38
CA TYR A 263 7.51 -10.86 0.93
C TYR A 263 7.55 -9.44 0.38
N PHE A 264 8.38 -9.22 -0.63
CA PHE A 264 8.63 -7.91 -1.20
C PHE A 264 8.31 -7.93 -2.68
N SER A 265 7.45 -7.02 -3.12
CA SER A 265 7.28 -6.70 -4.54
C SER A 265 8.45 -5.82 -4.96
N ALA A 266 9.47 -6.44 -5.56
CA ALA A 266 10.76 -5.81 -5.82
C ALA A 266 10.78 -5.17 -7.21
N LEU A 267 10.82 -3.83 -7.22
CA LEU A 267 10.63 -3.02 -8.43
C LEU A 267 11.76 -3.19 -9.43
N THR A 268 13.00 -3.24 -8.96
CA THR A 268 14.18 -3.31 -9.84
C THR A 268 14.55 -4.73 -10.25
N GLU A 269 14.03 -5.73 -9.54
CA GLU A 269 14.30 -7.14 -9.74
C GLU A 269 13.25 -7.83 -10.63
N ASP A 270 12.17 -7.13 -10.98
CA ASP A 270 11.02 -7.65 -11.72
C ASP A 270 10.51 -8.97 -11.12
N GLY A 271 10.31 -8.98 -9.80
CA GLY A 271 10.04 -10.21 -9.10
C GLY A 271 9.62 -10.04 -7.66
N ILE A 272 9.40 -11.19 -7.01
CA ILE A 272 9.09 -11.26 -5.58
C ILE A 272 10.32 -11.77 -4.84
N LEU A 273 10.69 -11.07 -3.78
CA LEU A 273 11.69 -11.53 -2.81
C LEU A 273 11.00 -11.97 -1.52
N ARG A 274 11.66 -12.79 -0.72
CA ARG A 274 11.28 -13.09 0.66
C ARG A 274 12.42 -12.86 1.63
N MET A 275 12.09 -12.63 2.89
CA MET A 275 13.02 -12.58 4.01
C MET A 275 12.41 -13.29 5.21
N GLY A 276 13.08 -14.35 5.67
CA GLY A 276 12.73 -15.06 6.89
C GLY A 276 13.39 -14.44 8.14
N PRO A 277 13.35 -15.15 9.28
CA PRO A 277 13.96 -14.67 10.53
C PRO A 277 15.49 -14.54 10.46
N ASP A 278 16.14 -15.19 9.50
CA ASP A 278 17.58 -15.09 9.24
C ASP A 278 18.00 -13.75 8.60
N ARG A 279 17.02 -12.89 8.27
CA ARG A 279 17.19 -11.58 7.63
C ARG A 279 17.90 -11.63 6.27
N LYS A 280 17.85 -12.78 5.59
CA LYS A 280 18.43 -12.93 4.24
C LYS A 280 17.35 -12.79 3.18
N LEU A 281 17.60 -11.92 2.20
CA LEU A 281 16.76 -11.81 1.02
C LEU A 281 16.97 -13.02 0.10
N GLN A 282 15.88 -13.63 -0.33
CA GLN A 282 15.87 -14.72 -1.29
C GLN A 282 14.88 -14.41 -2.40
N THR A 283 15.26 -14.65 -3.64
CA THR A 283 14.33 -14.56 -4.77
C THR A 283 13.32 -15.70 -4.69
N VAL A 284 12.04 -15.33 -4.66
CA VAL A 284 10.90 -16.25 -4.73
C VAL A 284 10.58 -16.55 -6.18
N ILE A 285 10.43 -15.51 -7.00
CA ILE A 285 10.22 -15.64 -8.45
C ILE A 285 10.75 -14.41 -9.19
N ARG A 286 11.22 -14.65 -10.41
CA ARG A 286 11.39 -13.66 -11.49
C ARG A 286 10.76 -14.25 -12.74
N ASP A 287 10.07 -13.44 -13.52
CA ASP A 287 9.38 -13.87 -14.74
C ASP A 287 9.24 -12.64 -15.66
N ASP A 288 9.40 -12.80 -16.97
CA ASP A 288 9.27 -11.70 -17.93
C ASP A 288 7.87 -11.10 -18.02
N ARG A 289 6.87 -11.72 -17.41
CA ARG A 289 5.53 -11.16 -17.22
C ARG A 289 5.47 -10.20 -16.04
N ILE A 290 6.39 -10.32 -15.08
CA ILE A 290 6.49 -9.42 -13.93
C ILE A 290 7.20 -8.14 -14.35
N SER A 291 6.53 -7.00 -14.21
CA SER A 291 7.09 -5.67 -14.49
C SER A 291 6.40 -4.66 -13.60
N GLY A 292 7.15 -4.09 -12.66
CA GLY A 292 6.61 -3.26 -11.60
C GLY A 292 5.52 -4.00 -10.80
N PRO A 293 5.82 -5.13 -10.13
CA PRO A 293 4.86 -5.70 -9.17
C PRO A 293 4.50 -4.62 -8.14
N ASN A 294 3.32 -4.65 -7.53
CA ASN A 294 2.94 -3.76 -6.42
C ASN A 294 2.51 -4.57 -5.21
N GLU A 295 2.09 -3.90 -4.14
CA GLU A 295 1.62 -4.56 -2.93
C GLU A 295 0.50 -5.56 -3.21
N GLY A 296 0.75 -6.77 -2.72
CA GLY A 296 -0.15 -7.89 -2.81
C GLY A 296 -0.67 -8.33 -1.44
N SER A 297 -1.29 -9.50 -1.44
CA SER A 297 -1.85 -10.11 -0.24
C SER A 297 -1.77 -11.63 -0.34
N ILE A 298 -1.67 -12.29 0.83
CA ILE A 298 -1.61 -13.74 0.91
C ILE A 298 -3.03 -14.26 1.17
N GLY A 299 -3.54 -15.04 0.22
CA GLY A 299 -4.86 -15.65 0.31
C GLY A 299 -4.92 -16.81 1.31
N PRO A 300 -6.14 -17.22 1.72
CA PRO A 300 -6.33 -18.36 2.62
C PRO A 300 -5.90 -19.70 2.01
N ASP A 301 -5.71 -19.75 0.68
CA ASP A 301 -5.18 -20.88 -0.08
C ASP A 301 -3.63 -20.98 -0.06
N GLY A 302 -2.96 -20.05 0.63
CA GLY A 302 -1.51 -19.99 0.72
C GLY A 302 -0.82 -19.53 -0.56
N PHE A 303 -1.54 -18.79 -1.42
CA PHE A 303 -0.95 -18.11 -2.56
C PHE A 303 -0.74 -16.62 -2.24
N TYR A 304 0.35 -16.03 -2.76
CA TYR A 304 0.54 -14.59 -2.77
C TYR A 304 0.01 -14.01 -4.08
N TYR A 305 -0.94 -13.10 -3.97
CA TYR A 305 -1.60 -12.41 -5.07
C TYR A 305 -1.04 -10.99 -5.18
N PHE A 306 -0.60 -10.57 -6.35
CA PHE A 306 -0.04 -9.23 -6.55
C PHE A 306 -0.34 -8.69 -7.95
N PRO A 307 -0.61 -7.38 -8.10
CA PRO A 307 -0.79 -6.78 -9.40
C PRO A 307 0.54 -6.27 -9.96
N ASN A 308 0.59 -6.07 -11.27
CA ASN A 308 1.65 -5.31 -11.91
C ASN A 308 1.14 -3.95 -12.38
N SER A 309 1.92 -2.88 -12.13
CA SER A 309 1.68 -1.55 -12.70
C SER A 309 2.31 -1.37 -14.08
N GLN A 310 3.07 -2.36 -14.56
CA GLN A 310 3.75 -2.34 -15.87
C GLN A 310 4.63 -1.11 -16.14
N ALA A 311 5.03 -0.35 -15.13
CA ALA A 311 6.04 0.68 -15.32
C ALA A 311 7.36 -0.05 -15.65
N PRO A 312 7.94 -0.02 -16.88
CA PRO A 312 7.80 0.87 -18.04
C PRO A 312 7.49 0.15 -19.39
N ARG A 313 6.74 -0.95 -19.37
CA ARG A 313 6.35 -1.74 -20.54
C ARG A 313 4.96 -1.33 -21.03
N VAL A 314 4.92 -0.55 -22.11
CA VAL A 314 3.68 -0.15 -22.79
C VAL A 314 3.10 -1.37 -23.55
N ASN A 315 1.77 -1.51 -23.60
CA ASN A 315 0.99 -2.51 -24.36
C ASN A 315 0.77 -3.92 -23.75
N ARG A 316 0.68 -4.07 -22.42
CA ARG A 316 0.11 -5.29 -21.81
C ARG A 316 -1.13 -4.96 -20.98
N PRO A 317 -2.04 -5.92 -20.75
CA PRO A 317 -3.17 -5.71 -19.85
C PRO A 317 -2.72 -5.68 -18.39
N TYR A 318 -3.22 -4.76 -17.57
CA TYR A 318 -2.96 -4.80 -16.13
C TYR A 318 -3.55 -6.09 -15.55
N GLU A 319 -2.71 -6.88 -14.90
CA GLU A 319 -3.02 -8.23 -14.44
C GLU A 319 -2.72 -8.37 -12.94
N VAL A 320 -3.52 -9.22 -12.29
CA VAL A 320 -3.19 -9.81 -10.98
C VAL A 320 -2.65 -11.20 -11.23
N PHE A 321 -1.47 -11.45 -10.67
CA PHE A 321 -0.87 -12.78 -10.64
C PHE A 321 -1.01 -13.42 -9.28
N LYS A 322 -0.90 -14.74 -9.22
CA LYS A 322 -0.62 -15.46 -7.98
C LYS A 322 0.51 -16.46 -8.13
N ILE A 323 1.21 -16.68 -7.01
CA ILE A 323 2.26 -17.69 -6.85
C ILE A 323 2.01 -18.49 -5.57
N LYS A 324 2.25 -19.80 -5.61
CA LYS A 324 2.16 -20.65 -4.42
C LYS A 324 3.33 -20.32 -3.50
N LEU A 325 3.07 -19.99 -2.23
CA LEU A 325 4.16 -19.79 -1.28
C LEU A 325 4.76 -21.13 -0.81
N PRO A 326 6.06 -21.17 -0.51
CA PRO A 326 6.78 -22.39 -0.12
C PRO A 326 6.30 -23.05 1.16
#